data_AF-A0A811RX05-F1
#
_entry.id   AF-A0A811RX05-F1
#
_cell.length_a   1.000
_cell.length_b   1.000
_cell.length_c   1.000
_cell.angle_alpha   90.00
_cell.angle_beta   90.00
_cell.angle_gamma   90.00
#
_symmetry.space_group_name_H-M   'P 1'
#
loop_
_entity.id
_entity.type
_entity.pdbx_description
1 polymer ?
#
loop_
_entity_poly.entity_id
_entity_poly.type
_entity_poly.pdbx_seq_one_letter_code
_entity_poly.pdbx_strand_id
1 'polypeptide(L)'
;MKMRSIFVIAILAATTAAVLFHGSVVDVQQSHHTERISGTGGDVLEEDPVGKLKVYVYDLPAKYNTKPVEKDPRCLTHMFATEIFVHRSLLSSAVRTLDPEEADWFYAPVYTTCDLTASGHPMPFDSPRMMRSAIRLIAERWPYWNRSEGVDHFFVTPHDFGACFHFQEEKAMARGILPVLRRATLVQTFGQRNHVCLKDGSITIPPYAPPWKMEAQLLPPATPRSIFVYFRGLFYDAGNDPEGGYYARGA
;
A
#
# COMPACT_ATOMS: atom_id res chain seq x y z
N MET A 1 -34.38 69.96 17.98
CA MET A 1 -33.35 69.48 18.94
C MET A 1 -32.02 69.28 18.22
N LYS A 2 -31.19 70.31 18.27
CA LYS A 2 -29.77 70.30 17.91
C LYS A 2 -29.03 70.59 19.22
N MET A 3 -27.98 69.84 19.56
CA MET A 3 -26.85 70.43 20.24
C MET A 3 -25.57 69.63 19.99
N ARG A 4 -24.58 70.34 19.46
CA ARG A 4 -23.16 69.99 19.34
C ARG A 4 -22.43 70.49 20.59
N SER A 5 -21.33 69.83 20.95
CA SER A 5 -20.06 70.34 21.55
C SER A 5 -19.19 69.08 21.73
N ILE A 6 -18.04 68.80 21.11
CA ILE A 6 -16.78 69.52 20.79
C ILE A 6 -16.05 70.08 22.03
N PHE A 7 -14.97 69.38 22.43
CA PHE A 7 -13.63 69.88 22.84
C PHE A 7 -12.68 68.65 22.74
N VAL A 8 -11.82 68.51 21.71
CA VAL A 8 -10.48 69.09 21.43
C VAL A 8 -9.31 68.39 22.16
N ILE A 9 -8.62 67.51 21.39
CA ILE A 9 -7.17 67.34 21.09
C ILE A 9 -6.12 67.34 22.23
N ALA A 10 -5.32 66.25 22.31
CA ALA A 10 -3.84 66.21 22.13
C ALA A 10 -3.24 64.89 22.72
N ILE A 11 -2.69 63.94 21.95
CA ILE A 11 -1.30 63.78 21.44
C ILE A 11 -0.49 62.69 22.18
N LEU A 12 -0.06 61.69 21.39
CA LEU A 12 1.10 60.77 21.47
C LEU A 12 1.50 60.11 22.81
N ALA A 13 1.58 58.77 22.82
CA ALA A 13 2.85 58.05 22.59
C ALA A 13 2.66 56.52 22.69
N ALA A 14 3.28 55.80 21.76
CA ALA A 14 3.30 54.35 21.68
C ALA A 14 4.13 53.73 22.81
N THR A 15 3.60 52.69 23.46
CA THR A 15 4.40 51.61 24.07
C THR A 15 3.64 50.29 23.93
N THR A 16 3.97 49.54 22.90
CA THR A 16 3.58 48.13 22.77
C THR A 16 4.48 47.30 23.69
N ALA A 17 3.95 46.86 24.83
CA ALA A 17 4.56 45.78 25.60
C ALA A 17 4.13 44.44 24.99
N ALA A 18 5.10 43.70 24.46
CA ALA A 18 4.93 42.35 23.95
C ALA A 18 4.56 41.40 25.09
N VAL A 19 3.37 40.79 25.03
CA VAL A 19 3.00 39.65 25.88
C VAL A 19 3.41 38.39 25.13
N LEU A 20 4.55 37.82 25.52
CA LEU A 20 5.00 36.51 25.06
C LEU A 20 4.12 35.43 25.69
N PHE A 21 3.20 34.86 24.90
CA PHE A 21 2.56 33.59 25.20
C PHE A 21 3.60 32.46 25.03
N HIS A 22 4.17 31.98 26.13
CA HIS A 22 4.81 30.66 26.19
C HIS A 22 3.73 29.60 26.36
N GLY A 23 3.11 29.20 25.25
CA GLY A 23 2.32 27.97 25.16
C GLY A 23 3.16 26.91 24.45
N SER A 24 3.80 26.04 25.21
CA SER A 24 4.55 24.91 24.68
C SER A 24 3.60 24.00 23.90
N VAL A 25 3.84 23.87 22.58
CA VAL A 25 3.18 22.85 21.75
C VAL A 25 3.72 21.50 22.21
N VAL A 26 2.88 20.71 22.87
CA VAL A 26 3.19 19.32 23.19
C VAL A 26 3.02 18.53 21.89
N ASP A 27 4.15 18.16 21.30
CA ASP A 27 4.20 17.25 20.15
C ASP A 27 3.79 15.86 20.64
N VAL A 28 2.59 15.40 20.27
CA VAL A 28 2.10 14.05 20.60
C VAL A 28 2.77 13.09 19.63
N GLN A 29 3.97 12.66 20.00
CA GLN A 29 4.70 11.63 19.28
C GLN A 29 4.08 10.27 19.61
N GLN A 30 3.08 9.88 18.82
CA GLN A 30 2.47 8.55 18.91
C GLN A 30 3.49 7.52 18.38
N SER A 31 4.27 6.94 19.28
CA SER A 31 5.21 5.87 18.96
C SER A 31 4.43 4.60 18.58
N HIS A 32 4.19 4.40 17.30
CA HIS A 32 3.80 3.09 16.79
C HIS A 32 5.04 2.19 16.81
N HIS A 33 5.28 1.54 17.94
CA HIS A 33 6.28 0.48 18.07
C HIS A 33 5.85 -0.66 17.15
N THR A 34 6.53 -0.82 16.02
CA THR A 34 6.26 -1.92 15.08
C THR A 34 7.11 -3.09 15.56
N GLU A 35 6.55 -3.92 16.45
CA GLU A 35 7.25 -5.13 16.89
C GLU A 35 7.37 -6.12 15.73
N ARG A 36 8.61 -6.54 15.47
CA ARG A 36 8.94 -7.52 14.44
C ARG A 36 8.41 -8.88 14.90
N ILE A 37 7.41 -9.42 14.19
CA ILE A 37 6.86 -10.75 14.47
C ILE A 37 7.98 -11.78 14.31
N SER A 38 8.39 -12.43 15.41
CA SER A 38 9.33 -13.54 15.37
C SER A 38 8.59 -14.82 14.99
N GLY A 39 9.00 -15.44 13.89
CA GLY A 39 8.53 -16.75 13.43
C GLY A 39 9.70 -17.56 12.87
N THR A 40 9.52 -18.88 12.76
CA THR A 40 10.51 -19.86 12.25
C THR A 40 10.90 -19.70 10.78
N GLY A 41 10.63 -18.54 10.17
CA GLY A 41 11.33 -18.05 8.97
C GLY A 41 12.61 -17.27 9.30
N GLY A 42 13.12 -17.41 10.54
CA GLY A 42 14.33 -16.77 11.03
C GLY A 42 15.57 -17.10 10.21
N ASP A 43 15.65 -18.30 9.64
CA ASP A 43 16.82 -18.79 8.91
C ASP A 43 17.09 -18.06 7.58
N VAL A 44 16.12 -17.29 7.04
CA VAL A 44 16.34 -16.44 5.85
C VAL A 44 16.86 -15.04 6.23
N LEU A 45 16.77 -14.67 7.51
CA LEU A 45 17.26 -13.40 8.06
C LEU A 45 18.52 -13.58 8.94
N GLU A 46 18.94 -14.82 9.19
CA GLU A 46 20.19 -15.16 9.89
C GLU A 46 21.43 -15.07 8.97
N GLU A 47 21.26 -15.15 7.64
CA GLU A 47 22.25 -14.61 6.71
C GLU A 47 22.14 -13.10 6.74
N ASP A 48 23.22 -12.39 7.13
CA ASP A 48 23.32 -10.94 7.08
C ASP A 48 22.70 -10.36 5.78
N PRO A 49 21.45 -9.84 5.83
CA PRO A 49 20.79 -9.34 4.62
C PRO A 49 21.34 -7.97 4.22
N VAL A 50 22.19 -7.36 5.06
CA VAL A 50 22.68 -5.98 4.94
C VAL A 50 23.68 -5.83 3.78
N GLY A 51 24.23 -6.93 3.26
CA GLY A 51 25.36 -6.90 2.31
C GLY A 51 25.10 -7.28 0.85
N LYS A 52 23.93 -7.83 0.46
CA LYS A 52 23.73 -8.37 -0.91
C LYS A 52 22.56 -7.80 -1.71
N LEU A 53 21.47 -7.37 -1.06
CA LEU A 53 20.31 -6.83 -1.77
C LEU A 53 20.06 -5.39 -1.33
N LYS A 54 20.10 -4.47 -2.30
CA LYS A 54 19.76 -3.07 -2.11
C LYS A 54 18.51 -2.72 -2.92
N VAL A 55 17.50 -2.21 -2.23
CA VAL A 55 16.24 -1.77 -2.83
C VAL A 55 16.12 -0.26 -2.76
N TYR A 56 16.09 0.40 -3.91
CA TYR A 56 15.73 1.81 -3.98
C TYR A 56 14.21 1.98 -4.03
N VAL A 57 13.67 2.82 -3.16
CA VAL A 57 12.24 3.12 -3.12
C VAL A 57 12.00 4.49 -3.75
N TYR A 58 11.18 4.56 -4.80
CA TYR A 58 10.83 5.84 -5.41
C TYR A 58 10.06 6.74 -4.45
N ASP A 59 10.55 7.97 -4.31
CA ASP A 59 9.82 9.06 -3.65
C ASP A 59 8.74 9.62 -4.60
N LEU A 60 7.60 8.93 -4.64
CA LEU A 60 6.47 9.32 -5.48
C LEU A 60 5.58 10.36 -4.78
N PRO A 61 4.98 11.31 -5.53
CA PRO A 61 4.03 12.25 -4.97
C PRO A 61 2.88 11.55 -4.21
N ALA A 62 2.48 12.11 -3.07
CA ALA A 62 1.48 11.56 -2.15
C ALA A 62 0.17 11.09 -2.82
N LYS A 63 -0.21 11.69 -3.97
CA LYS A 63 -1.39 11.29 -4.75
C LYS A 63 -1.38 9.81 -5.20
N TYR A 64 -0.21 9.17 -5.27
CA TYR A 64 -0.07 7.76 -5.63
C TYR A 64 -0.06 6.82 -4.41
N ASN A 65 0.06 7.34 -3.19
CA ASN A 65 0.19 6.50 -1.98
C ASN A 65 -0.49 7.10 -0.74
N THR A 66 0.14 8.02 -0.01
CA THR A 66 -0.33 8.45 1.32
C THR A 66 -1.66 9.22 1.26
N LYS A 67 -1.89 10.02 0.22
CA LYS A 67 -3.10 10.83 0.09
C LYS A 67 -4.39 9.99 -0.02
N PRO A 68 -4.45 8.89 -0.81
CA PRO A 68 -5.57 7.94 -0.73
C PRO A 68 -5.85 7.38 0.67
N VAL A 69 -4.80 7.09 1.45
CA VAL A 69 -4.93 6.55 2.81
C VAL A 69 -5.45 7.63 3.78
N GLU A 70 -4.96 8.86 3.65
CA GLU A 70 -5.45 10.02 4.40
C GLU A 70 -6.94 10.31 4.10
N LYS A 71 -7.35 10.13 2.83
CA LYS A 71 -8.74 10.27 2.39
C LYS A 71 -9.65 9.18 3.00
N ASP A 72 -9.18 7.94 3.08
CA ASP A 72 -9.95 6.82 3.62
C ASP A 72 -9.11 5.84 4.44
N PRO A 73 -9.12 5.95 5.78
CA PRO A 73 -8.34 5.08 6.67
C PRO A 73 -8.72 3.59 6.61
N ARG A 74 -9.88 3.23 6.05
CA ARG A 74 -10.28 1.82 5.88
C ARG A 74 -9.25 1.02 5.08
N CYS A 75 -8.47 1.71 4.24
CA CYS A 75 -7.34 1.19 3.50
C CYS A 75 -6.32 0.43 4.35
N LEU A 76 -6.21 0.76 5.64
CA LEU A 76 -5.27 0.13 6.57
C LEU A 76 -5.76 -1.22 7.13
N THR A 77 -6.99 -1.62 6.82
CA THR A 77 -7.67 -2.72 7.52
C THR A 77 -8.13 -3.87 6.63
N HIS A 78 -8.27 -3.64 5.32
CA HIS A 78 -8.69 -4.70 4.38
C HIS A 78 -7.50 -5.51 3.87
N MET A 79 -7.81 -6.64 3.22
CA MET A 79 -6.82 -7.61 2.78
C MET A 79 -5.74 -7.05 1.83
N PHE A 80 -6.05 -5.99 1.09
CA PHE A 80 -5.12 -5.36 0.15
C PHE A 80 -4.20 -4.31 0.77
N ALA A 81 -4.36 -4.01 2.08
CA ALA A 81 -3.44 -3.13 2.81
C ALA A 81 -1.98 -3.61 2.76
N THR A 82 -1.73 -4.83 2.29
CA THR A 82 -0.41 -5.36 1.99
C THR A 82 0.44 -4.41 1.14
N GLU A 83 -0.12 -3.67 0.18
CA GLU A 83 0.64 -2.66 -0.59
C GLU A 83 1.20 -1.53 0.30
N ILE A 84 0.48 -1.18 1.36
CA ILE A 84 0.87 -0.16 2.34
C ILE A 84 1.92 -0.72 3.29
N PHE A 85 1.69 -1.92 3.83
CA PHE A 85 2.57 -2.50 4.83
C PHE A 85 3.89 -3.02 4.25
N VAL A 86 3.92 -3.50 3.00
CA VAL A 86 5.16 -3.77 2.27
C VAL A 86 5.95 -2.48 2.09
N HIS A 87 5.30 -1.39 1.67
CA HIS A 87 5.97 -0.10 1.54
C HIS A 87 6.57 0.37 2.87
N ARG A 88 5.77 0.41 3.95
CA ARG A 88 6.25 0.82 5.28
C ARG A 88 7.41 -0.05 5.78
N SER A 89 7.32 -1.36 5.56
CA SER A 89 8.38 -2.30 5.96
C SER A 89 9.67 -2.07 5.17
N LEU A 90 9.58 -1.78 3.87
CA LEU A 90 10.76 -1.41 3.07
C LEU A 90 11.36 -0.08 3.53
N LEU A 91 10.54 0.92 3.87
CA LEU A 91 11.05 2.22 4.32
C LEU A 91 11.90 2.13 5.60
N SER A 92 11.64 1.15 6.48
CA SER A 92 12.37 0.90 7.73
C SER A 92 13.37 -0.26 7.65
N SER A 93 13.49 -0.93 6.51
CA SER A 93 14.34 -2.11 6.35
C SER A 93 15.80 -1.75 6.07
N ALA A 94 16.72 -2.55 6.58
CA ALA A 94 18.16 -2.43 6.28
C ALA A 94 18.52 -2.72 4.81
N VAL A 95 17.63 -3.39 4.05
CA VAL A 95 17.82 -3.60 2.60
C VAL A 95 17.56 -2.36 1.77
N ARG A 96 16.90 -1.33 2.34
CA ARG A 96 16.62 -0.09 1.60
C ARG A 96 17.90 0.69 1.41
N THR A 97 18.12 1.13 0.18
CA THR A 97 19.11 2.15 -0.14
C THR A 97 18.45 3.50 -0.46
N LEU A 98 19.18 4.58 -0.18
CA LEU A 98 18.87 5.93 -0.64
C LEU A 98 19.68 6.32 -1.88
N ASP A 99 20.72 5.55 -2.22
CA ASP A 99 21.52 5.73 -3.42
C ASP A 99 21.03 4.75 -4.50
N PRO A 100 20.40 5.26 -5.59
CA PRO A 100 19.91 4.41 -6.66
C PRO A 100 21.03 3.74 -7.49
N GLU A 101 22.28 4.20 -7.40
CA GLU A 101 23.40 3.61 -8.15
C GLU A 101 23.91 2.30 -7.52
N GLU A 102 23.67 2.09 -6.22
CA GLU A 102 23.95 0.81 -5.55
C GLU A 102 22.73 -0.13 -5.52
N ALA A 103 21.59 0.28 -6.10
CA ALA A 103 20.35 -0.48 -6.04
C ALA A 103 20.34 -1.65 -7.03
N ASP A 104 20.05 -2.84 -6.52
CA ASP A 104 19.80 -4.04 -7.33
C ASP A 104 18.36 -4.07 -7.84
N TRP A 105 17.42 -3.49 -7.07
CA TRP A 105 15.98 -3.47 -7.37
C TRP A 105 15.33 -2.13 -7.05
N PHE A 106 14.30 -1.80 -7.82
CA PHE A 106 13.56 -0.55 -7.72
C PHE A 106 12.10 -0.80 -7.34
N TYR A 107 11.67 -0.26 -6.20
CA TYR A 107 10.29 -0.33 -5.74
C TYR A 107 9.54 0.96 -6.01
N ALA A 108 8.36 0.85 -6.64
CA ALA A 108 7.44 1.97 -6.83
C ALA A 108 6.19 1.82 -5.93
N PRO A 109 6.04 2.63 -4.87
CA PRO A 109 4.89 2.54 -3.97
C PRO A 109 3.65 3.21 -4.57
N VAL A 110 2.83 2.42 -5.28
CA VAL A 110 1.56 2.86 -5.88
C VAL A 110 0.41 2.11 -5.23
N TYR A 111 -0.44 2.82 -4.48
CA TYR A 111 -1.54 2.23 -3.73
C TYR A 111 -2.80 2.16 -4.57
N THR A 112 -2.89 1.09 -5.35
CA THR A 112 -3.93 0.93 -6.38
C THR A 112 -5.25 0.43 -5.83
N THR A 113 -5.31 0.04 -4.56
CA THR A 113 -6.54 -0.47 -3.91
C THR A 113 -7.17 0.51 -2.93
N CYS A 114 -6.53 1.65 -2.68
CA CYS A 114 -6.95 2.62 -1.67
C CYS A 114 -8.01 3.64 -2.13
N ASP A 115 -8.49 3.55 -3.36
CA ASP A 115 -9.64 4.34 -3.81
C ASP A 115 -10.92 3.52 -3.66
N LEU A 116 -11.65 3.78 -2.57
CA LEU A 116 -12.74 2.92 -2.12
C LEU A 116 -14.13 3.49 -2.47
N THR A 117 -15.09 2.60 -2.71
CA THR A 117 -16.51 2.94 -2.74
C THR A 117 -17.02 3.35 -1.36
N ALA A 118 -18.25 3.87 -1.28
CA ALA A 118 -18.91 4.14 0.00
C ALA A 118 -18.95 2.88 0.91
N SER A 119 -19.13 1.68 0.34
CA SER A 119 -19.09 0.41 1.08
C SER A 119 -17.69 -0.08 1.43
N GLY A 120 -16.63 0.59 0.97
CA GLY A 120 -15.23 0.25 1.30
C GLY A 120 -14.59 -0.76 0.36
N HIS A 121 -15.15 -0.97 -0.84
CA HIS A 121 -14.56 -1.85 -1.85
C HIS A 121 -13.64 -1.05 -2.79
N PRO A 122 -12.46 -1.57 -3.18
CA PRO A 122 -11.61 -0.88 -4.15
C PRO A 122 -12.29 -0.65 -5.49
N MET A 123 -12.04 0.52 -6.08
CA MET A 123 -12.52 0.89 -7.40
C MET A 123 -11.50 0.47 -8.48
N PRO A 124 -11.75 -0.61 -9.23
CA PRO A 124 -10.76 -1.18 -10.15
C PRO A 124 -10.51 -0.30 -11.40
N PHE A 125 -11.36 0.70 -11.66
CA PHE A 125 -11.31 1.46 -12.92
C PHE A 125 -10.18 2.49 -12.95
N ASP A 126 -9.78 3.01 -11.79
CA ASP A 126 -8.73 4.01 -11.68
C ASP A 126 -7.36 3.41 -11.40
N SER A 127 -7.31 2.17 -10.86
CA SER A 127 -6.08 1.44 -10.58
C SER A 127 -5.12 1.35 -11.80
N PRO A 128 -5.56 0.97 -13.02
CA PRO A 128 -4.67 0.94 -14.20
C PRO A 128 -4.22 2.34 -14.62
N ARG A 129 -5.07 3.36 -14.46
CA ARG A 129 -4.74 4.74 -14.84
C ARG A 129 -3.69 5.31 -13.87
N MET A 130 -3.88 5.09 -12.58
CA MET A 130 -2.95 5.49 -11.54
C MET A 130 -1.60 4.82 -11.75
N MET A 131 -1.57 3.50 -12.00
CA MET A 131 -0.33 2.77 -12.27
C MET A 131 0.41 3.29 -13.50
N ARG A 132 -0.29 3.48 -14.63
CA ARG A 132 0.32 4.07 -15.85
C ARG A 132 0.85 5.48 -15.59
N SER A 133 0.12 6.29 -14.85
CA SER A 133 0.50 7.68 -14.53
C SER A 133 1.72 7.73 -13.60
N ALA A 134 1.82 6.81 -12.63
CA ALA A 134 2.97 6.69 -11.76
C ALA A 134 4.22 6.25 -12.55
N ILE A 135 4.11 5.21 -13.37
CA ILE A 135 5.23 4.73 -14.18
C ILE A 135 5.68 5.79 -15.20
N ARG A 136 4.73 6.50 -15.82
CA ARG A 136 5.08 7.61 -16.73
C ARG A 136 5.89 8.69 -16.00
N LEU A 137 5.45 9.09 -14.80
CA LEU A 137 6.20 10.04 -13.98
C LEU A 137 7.60 9.48 -13.63
N ILE A 138 7.69 8.20 -13.30
CA ILE A 138 8.98 7.56 -12.99
C ILE A 138 9.92 7.65 -14.21
N ALA A 139 9.43 7.27 -15.37
CA ALA A 139 10.16 7.31 -16.64
C ALA A 139 10.58 8.73 -17.06
N GLU A 140 9.78 9.75 -16.74
CA GLU A 140 10.07 11.15 -17.04
C GLU A 140 11.11 11.76 -16.07
N ARG A 141 11.09 11.36 -14.80
CA ARG A 141 11.86 12.04 -13.74
C ARG A 141 13.13 11.31 -13.31
N TRP A 142 13.21 10.00 -13.51
CA TRP A 142 14.40 9.20 -13.18
C TRP A 142 14.84 8.35 -14.37
N PRO A 143 16.15 8.16 -14.59
CA PRO A 143 16.66 7.43 -15.74
C PRO A 143 16.43 5.91 -15.64
N TYR A 144 16.22 5.40 -14.42
CA TYR A 144 16.29 3.97 -14.10
C TYR A 144 15.20 3.12 -14.76
N TRP A 145 13.98 3.64 -14.88
CA TRP A 145 12.92 2.93 -15.59
C TRP A 145 13.25 2.76 -17.08
N ASN A 146 13.71 3.82 -17.74
CA ASN A 146 14.02 3.77 -19.18
C ASN A 146 15.27 2.93 -19.48
N ARG A 147 16.18 2.77 -18.52
CA ARG A 147 17.37 1.91 -18.65
C ARG A 147 17.01 0.43 -18.83
N SER A 148 16.01 -0.06 -18.09
CA SER A 148 15.67 -1.49 -18.04
C SER A 148 14.30 -1.82 -18.62
N GLU A 149 13.49 -0.80 -18.92
CA GLU A 149 12.06 -0.89 -19.20
C GLU A 149 11.29 -1.70 -18.15
N GLY A 150 11.69 -1.58 -16.88
CA GLY A 150 10.99 -2.20 -15.76
C GLY A 150 11.56 -3.55 -15.29
N VAL A 151 12.61 -4.10 -15.90
CA VAL A 151 13.11 -5.45 -15.55
C VAL A 151 13.64 -5.55 -14.12
N ASP A 152 14.30 -4.50 -13.64
CA ASP A 152 14.81 -4.35 -12.28
C ASP A 152 13.79 -3.67 -11.35
N HIS A 153 12.53 -3.56 -11.77
CA HIS A 153 11.45 -2.97 -10.98
C HIS A 153 10.50 -4.02 -10.44
N PHE A 154 9.93 -3.73 -9.28
CA PHE A 154 8.81 -4.49 -8.76
C PHE A 154 7.67 -3.61 -8.24
N PHE A 155 6.46 -4.18 -8.32
CA PHE A 155 5.22 -3.53 -7.92
C PHE A 155 4.37 -4.49 -7.09
N VAL A 156 3.79 -3.99 -6.01
CA VAL A 156 2.77 -4.73 -5.27
C VAL A 156 1.43 -4.51 -5.96
N THR A 157 0.82 -5.61 -6.42
CA THR A 157 -0.47 -5.62 -7.11
C THR A 157 -1.40 -6.61 -6.41
N PRO A 158 -2.01 -6.20 -5.28
CA PRO A 158 -2.68 -7.13 -4.38
C PRO A 158 -4.15 -7.40 -4.74
N HIS A 159 -4.65 -6.86 -5.86
CA HIS A 159 -6.04 -7.04 -6.31
C HIS A 159 -6.42 -8.52 -6.45
N ASP A 160 -7.73 -8.81 -6.47
CA ASP A 160 -8.28 -10.16 -6.65
C ASP A 160 -7.63 -10.91 -7.81
N PHE A 161 -7.49 -10.25 -8.96
CA PHE A 161 -6.78 -10.76 -10.15
C PHE A 161 -5.48 -9.98 -10.42
N GLY A 162 -4.79 -9.56 -9.36
CA GLY A 162 -3.47 -8.92 -9.41
C GLY A 162 -3.33 -7.78 -10.41
N ALA A 163 -2.33 -7.85 -11.28
CA ALA A 163 -2.03 -6.79 -12.26
C ALA A 163 -3.02 -6.71 -13.46
N CYS A 164 -4.09 -7.52 -13.48
CA CYS A 164 -5.23 -7.31 -14.37
C CYS A 164 -6.18 -6.22 -13.88
N PHE A 165 -6.07 -5.80 -12.60
CA PHE A 165 -6.81 -4.68 -12.01
C PHE A 165 -8.32 -4.76 -12.26
N HIS A 166 -8.91 -5.91 -11.98
CA HIS A 166 -10.34 -6.12 -12.04
C HIS A 166 -10.74 -7.22 -11.05
N PHE A 167 -11.95 -7.15 -10.51
CA PHE A 167 -12.48 -8.13 -9.55
C PHE A 167 -13.35 -9.21 -10.21
N GLN A 168 -13.87 -8.95 -11.41
CA GLN A 168 -14.57 -9.97 -12.22
C GLN A 168 -13.58 -10.71 -13.11
N GLU A 169 -13.58 -12.03 -13.04
CA GLU A 169 -12.60 -12.89 -13.73
C GLU A 169 -12.63 -12.71 -15.25
N GLU A 170 -13.79 -12.83 -15.88
CA GLU A 170 -13.93 -12.70 -17.34
C GLU A 170 -13.35 -11.38 -17.86
N LYS A 171 -13.65 -10.28 -17.16
CA LYS A 171 -13.12 -8.95 -17.48
C LYS A 171 -11.62 -8.82 -17.16
N ALA A 172 -11.15 -9.46 -16.09
CA ALA A 172 -9.72 -9.51 -15.77
C ALA A 172 -8.96 -10.27 -16.86
N MET A 173 -9.47 -11.43 -17.28
CA MET A 173 -8.91 -12.25 -18.35
C MET A 173 -8.88 -11.50 -19.68
N ALA A 174 -9.98 -10.85 -20.06
CA ALA A 174 -10.08 -10.06 -21.28
C ALA A 174 -9.09 -8.87 -21.31
N ARG A 175 -8.80 -8.28 -20.15
CA ARG A 175 -7.80 -7.20 -20.02
C ARG A 175 -6.36 -7.72 -20.04
N GLY A 176 -6.12 -8.83 -19.33
CA GLY A 176 -4.80 -9.34 -19.04
C GLY A 176 -3.95 -8.38 -18.20
N ILE A 177 -2.69 -8.77 -17.96
CA ILE A 177 -1.73 -7.92 -17.24
C ILE A 177 -1.50 -6.62 -17.99
N LEU A 178 -1.59 -5.51 -17.27
CA LEU A 178 -1.34 -4.17 -17.78
C LEU A 178 0.02 -4.12 -18.54
N PRO A 179 0.05 -3.73 -19.84
CA PRO A 179 1.25 -3.91 -20.67
C PRO A 179 2.55 -3.31 -20.11
N VAL A 180 2.47 -2.14 -19.45
CA VAL A 180 3.64 -1.47 -18.87
C VAL A 180 4.27 -2.24 -17.70
N LEU A 181 3.55 -3.21 -17.12
CA LEU A 181 4.03 -4.06 -16.03
C LEU A 181 4.63 -5.40 -16.50
N ARG A 182 4.57 -5.71 -17.81
CA ARG A 182 4.94 -7.05 -18.32
C ARG A 182 6.39 -7.45 -18.07
N ARG A 183 7.30 -6.47 -18.00
CA ARG A 183 8.72 -6.71 -17.74
C ARG A 183 9.08 -6.68 -16.25
N ALA A 184 8.23 -6.06 -15.43
CA ALA A 184 8.45 -5.93 -14.01
C ALA A 184 8.17 -7.23 -13.24
N THR A 185 8.79 -7.32 -12.08
CA THR A 185 8.44 -8.32 -11.07
C THR A 185 7.15 -7.90 -10.40
N LEU A 186 6.16 -8.79 -10.35
CA LEU A 186 4.88 -8.51 -9.70
C LEU A 186 4.83 -9.24 -8.37
N VAL A 187 4.55 -8.49 -7.32
CA VAL A 187 4.26 -9.02 -6.00
C VAL A 187 2.74 -9.10 -5.88
N GLN A 188 2.17 -10.30 -5.89
CA GLN A 188 0.74 -10.54 -6.03
C GLN A 188 0.19 -11.33 -4.85
N THR A 189 -1.03 -11.05 -4.43
CA THR A 189 -1.81 -11.95 -3.56
C THR A 189 -2.49 -13.06 -4.37
N PHE A 190 -2.75 -12.79 -5.66
CA PHE A 190 -3.22 -13.76 -6.63
C PHE A 190 -2.13 -14.79 -6.96
N GLY A 191 -2.45 -16.08 -6.81
CA GLY A 191 -1.50 -17.18 -6.96
C GLY A 191 -2.00 -18.36 -7.79
N GLN A 192 -3.09 -18.21 -8.54
CA GLN A 192 -3.63 -19.28 -9.37
C GLN A 192 -2.73 -19.52 -10.59
N ARG A 193 -2.18 -20.73 -10.68
CA ARG A 193 -1.34 -21.17 -11.81
C ARG A 193 -2.19 -21.28 -13.09
N ASN A 194 -1.53 -21.17 -14.24
CA ASN A 194 -2.17 -21.24 -15.56
C ASN A 194 -3.28 -20.20 -15.80
N HIS A 195 -3.27 -19.09 -15.07
CA HIS A 195 -4.24 -18.00 -15.22
C HIS A 195 -3.54 -16.76 -15.80
N VAL A 196 -4.18 -16.08 -16.76
CA VAL A 196 -3.59 -14.95 -17.52
C VAL A 196 -3.21 -13.73 -16.68
N CYS A 197 -3.71 -13.68 -15.44
CA CYS A 197 -3.41 -12.61 -14.47
C CYS A 197 -2.27 -12.94 -13.50
N LEU A 198 -1.76 -14.18 -13.51
CA LEU A 198 -0.53 -14.54 -12.83
C LEU A 198 0.62 -14.46 -13.85
N LYS A 199 1.58 -13.56 -13.60
CA LYS A 199 2.78 -13.49 -14.43
C LYS A 199 3.78 -14.55 -13.97
N ASP A 200 4.44 -15.21 -14.92
CA ASP A 200 5.57 -16.08 -14.59
C ASP A 200 6.69 -15.29 -13.90
N GLY A 201 7.24 -15.89 -12.83
CA GLY A 201 8.23 -15.26 -11.96
C GLY A 201 7.65 -14.22 -10.99
N SER A 202 6.32 -14.09 -10.87
CA SER A 202 5.71 -13.30 -9.80
C SER A 202 6.03 -13.86 -8.41
N ILE A 203 6.11 -12.96 -7.44
CA ILE A 203 6.24 -13.31 -6.03
C ILE A 203 4.84 -13.31 -5.43
N THR A 204 4.33 -14.48 -5.05
CA THR A 204 3.04 -14.59 -4.37
C THR A 204 3.21 -14.38 -2.87
N ILE A 205 2.49 -13.41 -2.30
CA ILE A 205 2.51 -13.08 -0.88
C ILE A 205 1.11 -13.21 -0.28
N PRO A 206 0.98 -13.45 1.04
CA PRO A 206 -0.34 -13.45 1.67
C PRO A 206 -0.99 -12.07 1.62
N PRO A 207 -2.34 -12.01 1.64
CA PRO A 207 -3.04 -10.76 1.92
C PRO A 207 -2.70 -10.26 3.34
N TYR A 208 -2.94 -8.98 3.57
CA TYR A 208 -2.80 -8.41 4.90
C TYR A 208 -3.85 -8.99 5.86
N ALA A 209 -3.36 -9.47 7.01
CA ALA A 209 -4.16 -9.80 8.17
C ALA A 209 -3.69 -8.94 9.35
N PRO A 210 -4.60 -8.27 10.07
CA PRO A 210 -4.20 -7.48 11.24
C PRO A 210 -3.52 -8.36 12.31
N PRO A 211 -2.32 -8.01 12.81
CA PRO A 211 -1.59 -8.84 13.78
C PRO A 211 -2.40 -9.22 15.01
N TRP A 212 -3.11 -8.26 15.61
CA TRP A 212 -3.96 -8.51 16.76
C TRP A 212 -5.08 -9.54 16.50
N LYS A 213 -5.61 -9.64 15.27
CA LYS A 213 -6.58 -10.67 14.91
C LYS A 213 -5.93 -12.04 14.84
N MET A 214 -4.70 -12.10 14.34
CA MET A 214 -3.93 -13.34 14.29
C MET A 214 -3.58 -13.80 15.71
N GLU A 215 -3.11 -12.89 16.56
CA GLU A 215 -2.78 -13.14 17.96
C GLU A 215 -3.99 -13.61 18.78
N ALA A 216 -5.13 -12.94 18.63
CA ALA A 216 -6.38 -13.33 19.29
C ALA A 216 -6.90 -14.71 18.85
N GLN A 217 -6.40 -15.25 17.73
CA GLN A 217 -6.76 -16.56 17.19
C GLN A 217 -5.66 -17.61 17.39
N LEU A 218 -4.58 -17.29 18.12
CA LEU A 218 -3.55 -18.26 18.45
C LEU A 218 -4.13 -19.32 19.39
N LEU A 219 -4.26 -20.54 18.86
CA LEU A 219 -4.62 -21.70 19.64
C LEU A 219 -3.35 -22.34 20.22
N PRO A 220 -3.34 -22.75 21.51
CA PRO A 220 -2.23 -23.50 22.08
C PRO A 220 -1.87 -24.72 21.20
N PRO A 221 -0.58 -25.06 21.04
CA PRO A 221 -0.17 -26.21 20.21
C PRO A 221 -0.82 -27.53 20.62
N ALA A 222 -1.14 -27.69 21.91
CA ALA A 222 -1.80 -28.87 22.47
C ALA A 222 -3.32 -28.94 22.21
N THR A 223 -3.92 -27.91 21.61
CA THR A 223 -5.37 -27.87 21.35
C THR A 223 -5.75 -28.99 20.38
N PRO A 224 -6.59 -29.97 20.77
CA PRO A 224 -7.03 -31.03 19.86
C PRO A 224 -7.80 -30.44 18.69
N ARG A 225 -7.41 -30.79 17.46
CA ARG A 225 -8.08 -30.35 16.23
C ARG A 225 -8.70 -31.54 15.52
N SER A 226 -10.03 -31.57 15.44
CA SER A 226 -10.77 -32.58 14.66
C SER A 226 -10.88 -32.21 13.17
N ILE A 227 -10.63 -30.95 12.82
CA ILE A 227 -10.68 -30.42 11.46
C ILE A 227 -9.24 -30.09 11.04
N PHE A 228 -8.77 -30.69 9.94
CA PHE A 228 -7.43 -30.45 9.39
C PHE A 228 -7.33 -29.09 8.70
N VAL A 229 -8.29 -28.76 7.82
CA VAL A 229 -8.39 -27.46 7.13
C VAL A 229 -9.86 -27.05 7.01
N TYR A 230 -10.13 -25.76 7.18
CA TYR A 230 -11.45 -25.15 6.99
C TYR A 230 -11.35 -24.01 5.98
N PHE A 231 -12.14 -24.06 4.91
CA PHE A 231 -12.26 -22.98 3.95
C PHE A 231 -13.56 -22.21 4.20
N ARG A 232 -13.48 -20.88 4.17
CA ARG A 232 -14.64 -19.98 4.28
C ARG A 232 -14.57 -18.96 3.15
N GLY A 233 -15.66 -18.82 2.44
CA GLY A 233 -15.80 -17.89 1.32
C GLY A 233 -17.22 -17.94 0.76
N LEU A 234 -17.50 -17.04 -0.18
CA LEU A 234 -18.72 -17.09 -0.95
C LEU A 234 -18.50 -18.06 -2.11
N PHE A 235 -19.24 -19.16 -2.11
CA PHE A 235 -19.26 -20.08 -3.25
C PHE A 235 -20.08 -19.49 -4.41
N TYR A 236 -21.15 -18.78 -4.09
CA TYR A 236 -21.96 -18.04 -5.06
C TYR A 236 -21.77 -16.55 -4.84
N ASP A 237 -21.27 -15.86 -5.87
CA ASP A 237 -21.18 -14.40 -5.91
C ASP A 237 -22.03 -13.91 -7.09
N ALA A 238 -23.24 -13.44 -6.81
CA ALA A 238 -24.19 -13.00 -7.85
C ALA A 238 -23.62 -11.92 -8.80
N GLY A 239 -22.61 -11.17 -8.38
CA GLY A 239 -21.97 -10.13 -9.19
C GLY A 239 -20.72 -10.58 -9.96
N ASN A 240 -20.24 -11.80 -9.74
CA ASN A 240 -18.96 -12.29 -10.26
C ASN A 240 -19.00 -13.77 -10.69
N ASP A 241 -19.41 -14.65 -9.78
CA ASP A 241 -19.56 -16.09 -10.00
C ASP A 241 -20.94 -16.58 -9.51
N PRO A 242 -22.04 -16.21 -10.20
CA PRO A 242 -23.40 -16.50 -9.75
C PRO A 242 -23.69 -18.00 -9.69
N GLU A 243 -22.99 -18.80 -10.50
CA GLU A 243 -23.15 -20.25 -10.58
C GLU A 243 -22.14 -21.01 -9.71
N GLY A 244 -21.18 -20.31 -9.09
CA GLY A 244 -20.07 -20.91 -8.35
C GLY A 244 -19.11 -21.70 -9.22
N GLY A 245 -19.20 -21.55 -10.54
CA GLY A 245 -18.46 -22.36 -11.50
C GLY A 245 -16.97 -22.00 -11.56
N TYR A 246 -16.59 -20.78 -11.22
CA TYR A 246 -15.19 -20.34 -11.23
C TYR A 246 -14.44 -20.86 -10.00
N TYR A 247 -15.00 -20.63 -8.81
CA TYR A 247 -14.35 -21.03 -7.55
C TYR A 247 -14.45 -22.53 -7.26
N ALA A 248 -15.40 -23.25 -7.86
CA ALA A 248 -15.58 -24.69 -7.66
C ALA A 248 -14.63 -25.58 -8.46
N ARG A 249 -13.99 -25.05 -9.52
CA ARG A 249 -13.24 -25.89 -10.47
C ARG A 249 -11.97 -26.52 -9.91
N GLY A 250 -11.50 -26.05 -8.75
CA GLY A 250 -10.19 -26.44 -8.22
C GLY A 250 -9.07 -25.90 -9.11
N ALA A 251 -7.92 -25.62 -8.51
CA ALA A 251 -6.72 -25.24 -9.25
C ALA A 251 -6.00 -26.48 -9.82
#